data_AF-A0AAD3N9D9-F1
#
_entry.id   AF-A0AAD3N9D9-F1
#
_cell.length_a   1.000
_cell.length_b   1.000
_cell.length_c   1.000
_cell.angle_alpha   90.00
_cell.angle_beta   90.00
_cell.angle_gamma   90.00
#
_symmetry.space_group_name_H-M   'P 1'
#
loop_
_entity.id
_entity.type
_entity.pdbx_description
1 polymer ?
#
loop_
_entity_poly.entity_id
_entity_poly.type
_entity_poly.pdbx_seq_one_letter_code
_entity_poly.pdbx_strand_id
1 'polypeptide(L)'
;MFPCVWPCPEPDPEELCTFTDLYGSLRLLLSFQVLVYSPSNVPVTGPSTFIQNLPACLDCQQLGLRGLRCSAFKDLVLSGATVYEVEQENWEEESSLPTIQQRLLLLLFLQHSDPFSSHLSDVMATEAMIEHHLEDILSNNRQAVTAALQTELRNTLIAQNHRKKNQEKLCSAVEVILSSSISVVSCSSNVDFRNACLTSMKVRDTHELLASICESLRRVTSWKFTPRSRCYSAQMEEHPDGPTRAEI
;
A
#
# COMPACT_ATOMS: atom_id res chain seq x y z
N MET A 1 30.14 39.77 -3.30
CA MET A 1 29.09 39.21 -2.43
C MET A 1 27.89 38.93 -3.32
N PHE A 2 27.75 37.69 -3.81
CA PHE A 2 26.61 37.30 -4.64
C PHE A 2 25.46 36.88 -3.71
N PRO A 3 24.25 37.44 -3.86
CA PRO A 3 23.10 36.94 -3.13
C PRO A 3 22.71 35.60 -3.76
N CYS A 4 23.09 34.50 -3.12
CA CYS A 4 22.60 33.17 -3.45
C CYS A 4 21.16 33.02 -2.94
N VAL A 5 20.24 33.82 -3.48
CA VAL A 5 18.81 33.47 -3.47
C VAL A 5 18.54 32.88 -4.85
N TRP A 6 19.00 31.65 -5.05
CA TRP A 6 18.48 30.86 -6.16
C TRP A 6 17.02 30.57 -5.80
N PRO A 7 16.04 31.03 -6.59
CA PRO A 7 14.69 30.52 -6.45
C PRO A 7 14.81 29.00 -6.67
N CYS A 8 14.42 28.18 -5.69
CA CYS A 8 14.23 26.77 -5.98
C CYS A 8 13.21 26.71 -7.12
N PRO A 9 13.58 26.20 -8.31
CA PRO A 9 12.60 26.04 -9.38
C PRO A 9 11.45 25.18 -8.86
N GLU A 10 10.21 25.54 -9.21
CA GLU A 10 9.09 24.67 -8.91
C GLU A 10 9.39 23.29 -9.53
N PRO A 11 9.31 22.20 -8.74
CA PRO A 11 9.62 20.88 -9.24
C PRO A 11 8.63 20.51 -10.33
N ASP A 12 9.15 19.91 -11.41
CA ASP A 12 8.36 19.47 -12.54
C ASP A 12 7.25 18.49 -12.09
N PRO A 13 5.99 18.67 -12.51
CA PRO A 13 4.89 17.79 -12.11
C PRO A 13 5.09 16.32 -12.44
N GLU A 14 5.81 15.95 -13.51
CA GLU A 14 6.07 14.54 -13.84
C GLU A 14 7.11 13.92 -12.88
N GLU A 15 8.16 14.68 -12.53
CA GLU A 15 9.11 14.29 -11.47
C GLU A 15 8.41 14.15 -10.11
N LEU A 16 7.40 14.97 -9.82
CA LEU A 16 6.58 14.84 -8.61
C LEU A 16 5.71 13.59 -8.61
N CYS A 17 5.08 13.26 -9.74
CA CYS A 17 4.29 12.04 -9.88
C CYS A 17 5.16 10.80 -9.70
N THR A 18 6.31 10.72 -10.37
CA THR A 18 7.23 9.59 -10.25
C THR A 18 7.78 9.44 -8.83
N PHE A 19 8.13 10.54 -8.17
CA PHE A 19 8.54 10.53 -6.75
C PHE A 19 7.41 10.02 -5.85
N THR A 20 6.18 10.47 -6.08
CA THR A 20 5.00 10.04 -5.32
C THR A 20 4.67 8.56 -5.57
N ASP A 21 4.86 8.04 -6.77
CA ASP A 21 4.63 6.62 -7.05
C ASP A 21 5.66 5.71 -6.37
N LEU A 22 6.91 6.18 -6.31
CA LEU A 22 8.05 5.43 -5.77
C LEU A 22 8.16 5.50 -4.24
N TYR A 23 7.91 6.68 -3.65
CA TYR A 23 8.12 6.98 -2.23
C TYR A 23 6.82 7.37 -1.50
N GLY A 24 5.70 7.36 -2.22
CA GLY A 24 4.33 7.66 -1.79
C GLY A 24 3.92 7.14 -0.42
N SER A 25 2.82 7.67 0.12
CA SER A 25 2.16 7.12 1.30
C SER A 25 2.13 5.60 1.29
N LEU A 26 2.64 5.00 2.36
CA LEU A 26 2.51 3.57 2.56
C LEU A 26 1.04 3.24 2.71
N ARG A 27 0.59 2.35 1.85
CA ARG A 27 -0.69 1.70 2.00
C ARG A 27 -0.43 0.44 2.81
N LEU A 28 -0.73 0.46 4.09
CA LEU A 28 -0.47 -0.65 4.99
C LEU A 28 -1.66 -1.61 4.94
N LEU A 29 -1.41 -2.84 4.48
CA LEU A 29 -2.35 -3.93 4.66
C LEU A 29 -2.51 -4.20 6.17
N LEU A 30 -3.73 -3.99 6.69
CA LEU A 30 -4.06 -4.31 8.08
C LEU A 30 -4.65 -5.70 8.22
N SER A 31 -5.51 -6.06 7.28
CA SER A 31 -6.20 -7.32 7.32
C SER A 31 -6.60 -7.78 5.94
N PHE A 32 -6.85 -9.07 5.82
CA PHE A 32 -7.58 -9.59 4.68
C PHE A 32 -8.67 -10.56 5.11
N GLN A 33 -9.73 -10.59 4.33
CA GLN A 33 -10.93 -11.37 4.57
C GLN A 33 -11.07 -12.40 3.47
N VAL A 34 -11.28 -13.65 3.83
CA VAL A 34 -11.44 -14.78 2.91
C VAL A 34 -12.89 -15.25 2.95
N LEU A 35 -13.53 -15.30 1.79
CA LEU A 35 -14.85 -15.91 1.59
C LEU A 35 -14.75 -17.05 0.58
N VAL A 36 -15.53 -18.09 0.83
CA VAL A 36 -15.66 -19.23 -0.07
C VAL A 36 -17.07 -19.24 -0.66
N TYR A 37 -17.14 -19.44 -1.96
CA TYR A 37 -18.36 -19.51 -2.75
C TYR A 37 -18.46 -20.88 -3.40
N SER A 38 -19.64 -21.47 -3.31
CA SER A 38 -19.98 -22.71 -4.00
C SER A 38 -20.02 -22.53 -5.53
N PRO A 39 -20.15 -23.62 -6.31
CA PRO A 39 -20.39 -23.54 -7.76
C PRO A 39 -21.60 -22.71 -8.16
N SER A 40 -22.58 -22.58 -7.29
CA SER A 40 -23.77 -21.73 -7.49
C SER A 40 -23.55 -20.26 -7.12
N ASN A 41 -22.31 -19.85 -6.80
CA ASN A 41 -21.93 -18.53 -6.29
C ASN A 41 -22.68 -18.14 -5.00
N VAL A 42 -23.01 -19.11 -4.18
CA VAL A 42 -23.59 -18.88 -2.86
C VAL A 42 -22.45 -18.92 -1.83
N PRO A 43 -22.38 -17.96 -0.89
CA PRO A 43 -21.40 -18.02 0.18
C PRO A 43 -21.69 -19.24 1.06
N VAL A 44 -20.69 -20.10 1.21
CA VAL A 44 -20.77 -21.27 2.09
C VAL A 44 -20.06 -20.97 3.40
N THR A 45 -20.50 -21.61 4.48
CA THR A 45 -19.68 -21.72 5.69
C THR A 45 -18.40 -22.46 5.32
N GLY A 46 -17.34 -21.70 5.07
CA GLY A 46 -16.08 -22.23 4.58
C GLY A 46 -15.46 -23.26 5.53
N PRO A 47 -14.48 -24.06 5.05
CA PRO A 47 -13.87 -25.09 5.86
C PRO A 47 -13.11 -24.45 7.03
N SER A 48 -13.57 -24.78 8.24
CA SER A 48 -13.08 -24.13 9.45
C SER A 48 -11.61 -24.42 9.69
N THR A 49 -11.11 -25.63 9.40
CA THR A 49 -9.73 -25.96 9.74
C THR A 49 -8.74 -25.58 8.66
N PHE A 50 -9.07 -25.79 7.37
CA PHE A 50 -8.20 -25.38 6.26
C PHE A 50 -7.97 -23.87 6.28
N ILE A 51 -9.05 -23.09 6.38
CA ILE A 51 -8.97 -21.62 6.37
C ILE A 51 -8.24 -21.13 7.63
N GLN A 52 -8.58 -21.61 8.83
CA GLN A 52 -7.85 -21.19 10.04
C GLN A 52 -6.34 -21.48 9.97
N ASN A 53 -5.93 -22.56 9.31
CA ASN A 53 -4.53 -22.95 9.13
C ASN A 53 -3.87 -22.35 7.88
N LEU A 54 -4.58 -21.58 7.06
CA LEU A 54 -4.04 -20.94 5.87
C LEU A 54 -2.79 -20.07 6.15
N PRO A 55 -2.73 -19.27 7.24
CA PRO A 55 -1.53 -18.47 7.57
C PRO A 55 -0.27 -19.30 7.70
N ALA A 56 -0.36 -20.50 8.28
CA ALA A 56 0.77 -21.41 8.44
C ALA A 56 1.25 -22.00 7.10
N CYS A 57 0.42 -21.91 6.05
CA CYS A 57 0.74 -22.41 4.72
C CYS A 57 1.30 -21.32 3.80
N LEU A 58 1.06 -20.04 4.12
CA LEU A 58 1.51 -18.91 3.32
C LEU A 58 2.95 -18.52 3.71
N ASP A 59 3.76 -18.22 2.70
CA ASP A 59 5.09 -17.67 2.92
C ASP A 59 4.95 -16.16 3.12
N CYS A 60 4.70 -15.77 4.36
CA CYS A 60 4.51 -14.37 4.76
C CYS A 60 5.75 -13.52 4.42
N GLN A 61 6.95 -14.10 4.56
CA GLN A 61 8.19 -13.39 4.26
C GLN A 61 8.28 -13.01 2.78
N GLN A 62 7.90 -13.92 1.87
CA GLN A 62 7.81 -13.61 0.44
C GLN A 62 6.72 -12.58 0.12
N LEU A 63 5.66 -12.52 0.93
CA LEU A 63 4.62 -11.49 0.81
C LEU A 63 5.06 -10.13 1.38
N GLY A 64 6.24 -10.02 1.99
CA GLY A 64 6.68 -8.81 2.69
C GLY A 64 5.92 -8.55 4.00
N LEU A 65 5.26 -9.58 4.53
CA LEU A 65 4.50 -9.55 5.78
C LEU A 65 5.31 -10.24 6.88
N ARG A 66 5.21 -9.72 8.11
CA ARG A 66 5.88 -10.34 9.26
C ARG A 66 5.19 -11.63 9.68
N GLY A 67 3.87 -11.61 9.68
CA GLY A 67 3.03 -12.70 10.12
C GLY A 67 1.57 -12.37 9.88
N LEU A 68 0.74 -13.41 10.01
CA LEU A 68 -0.70 -13.33 9.84
C LEU A 68 -1.37 -14.06 10.99
N ARG A 69 -2.26 -13.36 11.67
CA ARG A 69 -3.04 -13.93 12.76
C ARG A 69 -4.49 -14.06 12.35
N CYS A 70 -5.03 -15.27 12.43
CA CYS A 70 -6.47 -15.46 12.28
C CYS A 70 -7.18 -14.78 13.46
N SER A 71 -7.97 -13.74 13.20
CA SER A 71 -8.90 -13.20 14.19
C SER A 71 -10.26 -13.86 13.97
N ALA A 72 -10.68 -14.68 14.94
CA ALA A 72 -12.00 -15.27 14.92
C ALA A 72 -13.02 -14.13 15.17
N PHE A 73 -13.45 -13.47 14.10
CA PHE A 73 -14.45 -12.42 14.19
C PHE A 73 -15.80 -13.05 14.55
N LYS A 74 -16.41 -12.55 15.64
CA LYS A 74 -17.66 -13.08 16.20
C LYS A 74 -18.90 -12.27 15.82
N ASP A 75 -18.84 -11.33 14.87
CA ASP A 75 -19.98 -10.44 14.61
C ASP A 75 -20.35 -10.23 13.12
N LEU A 76 -21.63 -9.89 12.92
CA LEU A 76 -22.51 -10.14 11.78
C LEU A 76 -22.13 -9.61 10.36
N VAL A 77 -22.52 -10.40 9.35
CA VAL A 77 -23.36 -10.11 8.14
C VAL A 77 -23.08 -11.16 7.04
N LEU A 78 -21.88 -11.73 7.01
CA LEU A 78 -21.46 -12.82 6.11
C LEU A 78 -20.97 -14.00 6.96
N SER A 79 -21.89 -14.91 7.33
CA SER A 79 -21.68 -16.00 8.29
C SER A 79 -20.59 -17.04 7.94
N GLY A 80 -19.76 -16.82 6.91
CA GLY A 80 -18.71 -17.73 6.44
C GLY A 80 -17.35 -17.08 6.16
N ALA A 81 -17.17 -15.80 6.46
CA ALA A 81 -15.91 -15.11 6.18
C ALA A 81 -14.89 -15.27 7.33
N THR A 82 -13.63 -15.57 6.99
CA THR A 82 -12.52 -15.57 7.95
C THR A 82 -11.63 -14.37 7.75
N VAL A 83 -11.28 -13.68 8.84
CA VAL A 83 -10.43 -12.48 8.81
C VAL A 83 -9.05 -12.80 9.38
N TYR A 84 -8.03 -12.30 8.71
CA TYR A 84 -6.64 -12.37 9.14
C TYR A 84 -6.12 -10.97 9.34
N GLU A 85 -5.53 -10.73 10.50
CA GLU A 85 -4.83 -9.50 10.83
C GLU A 85 -3.35 -9.66 10.50
N VAL A 86 -2.78 -8.65 9.87
CA VAL A 86 -1.35 -8.58 9.58
C VAL A 86 -0.63 -8.16 10.84
N GLU A 87 0.35 -8.96 11.26
CA GLU A 87 1.26 -8.57 12.34
C GLU A 87 2.12 -7.40 11.85
N GLN A 88 1.97 -6.25 12.49
CA GLN A 88 2.77 -5.07 12.18
C GLN A 88 4.08 -5.07 12.97
N GLU A 89 5.12 -4.50 12.38
CA GLU A 89 6.23 -3.99 13.19
C GLU A 89 5.69 -2.87 14.06
N ASN A 90 6.16 -2.83 15.31
CA ASN A 90 5.88 -1.75 16.23
C ASN A 90 6.56 -0.50 15.65
N TRP A 91 5.88 0.17 14.72
CA TRP A 91 6.20 1.53 14.34
C TRP A 91 5.86 2.35 15.56
N GLU A 92 6.82 2.46 16.49
CA GLU A 92 6.71 3.44 17.55
C GLU A 92 6.38 4.81 16.92
N GLU A 93 5.62 5.59 17.67
CA GLU A 93 4.77 6.73 17.29
C GLU A 93 5.46 7.89 16.51
N GLU A 94 6.67 7.71 15.98
CA GLU A 94 7.51 8.76 15.39
C GLU A 94 7.45 8.87 13.86
N SER A 95 6.96 7.87 13.13
CA SER A 95 6.78 8.01 11.67
C SER A 95 5.46 8.72 11.36
N SER A 96 5.46 10.06 11.36
CA SER A 96 4.32 10.91 10.97
C SER A 96 3.94 10.85 9.48
N LEU A 97 4.27 9.78 8.78
CA LEU A 97 3.88 9.62 7.39
C LEU A 97 2.41 9.18 7.36
N PRO A 98 1.55 9.81 6.55
CA PRO A 98 0.16 9.40 6.44
C PRO A 98 0.10 7.99 5.84
N THR A 99 -0.18 7.00 6.70
CA THR A 99 -0.41 5.61 6.30
C THR A 99 -1.87 5.41 5.96
N ILE A 100 -2.14 4.96 4.73
CA ILE A 100 -3.50 4.58 4.34
C ILE A 100 -3.70 3.13 4.73
N GLN A 101 -4.70 2.88 5.58
CA GLN A 101 -5.07 1.54 5.97
C GLN A 101 -5.79 0.82 4.82
N GLN A 102 -5.36 -0.38 4.49
CA GLN A 102 -5.99 -1.21 3.46
C GLN A 102 -6.49 -2.53 4.02
N ARG A 103 -7.60 -3.00 3.44
CA ARG A 103 -8.15 -4.33 3.65
C ARG A 103 -8.28 -5.03 2.31
N LEU A 104 -7.85 -6.28 2.23
CA LEU A 104 -8.03 -7.11 1.04
C LEU A 104 -9.18 -8.08 1.23
N LEU A 105 -9.94 -8.31 0.17
CA LEU A 105 -11.01 -9.29 0.12
C LEU A 105 -10.61 -10.37 -0.88
N LEU A 106 -10.48 -11.60 -0.40
CA LEU A 106 -10.19 -12.77 -1.22
C LEU A 106 -11.47 -13.60 -1.35
N LEU A 107 -11.83 -13.89 -2.58
CA LEU A 107 -13.02 -14.66 -2.95
C LEU A 107 -12.55 -15.96 -3.61
N LEU A 108 -12.85 -17.09 -2.99
CA LEU A 108 -12.57 -18.41 -3.54
C LEU A 108 -13.85 -18.94 -4.17
N PHE A 109 -13.88 -19.00 -5.49
CA PHE A 109 -14.99 -19.56 -6.24
C PHE A 109 -14.70 -21.03 -6.55
N LEU A 110 -15.52 -21.93 -6.02
CA LEU A 110 -15.46 -23.34 -6.40
C LEU A 110 -16.13 -23.50 -7.76
N GLN A 111 -15.45 -24.18 -8.67
CA GLN A 111 -16.05 -24.59 -9.92
C GLN A 111 -16.19 -26.11 -9.91
N HIS A 112 -17.40 -26.58 -10.20
CA HIS A 112 -17.69 -28.00 -10.35
C HIS A 112 -18.48 -28.21 -11.64
N SER A 113 -18.20 -29.30 -12.33
CA SER A 113 -18.87 -29.66 -13.57
C SER A 113 -19.14 -31.14 -13.56
N ASP A 114 -20.41 -31.50 -13.40
CA ASP A 114 -20.90 -32.87 -13.49
C ASP A 114 -21.64 -33.06 -14.82
N PRO A 115 -21.10 -33.83 -15.78
CA PRO A 115 -21.74 -34.06 -17.07
C PRO A 115 -23.02 -34.90 -16.97
N PHE A 116 -23.32 -35.48 -15.80
CA PHE A 116 -24.50 -36.28 -15.55
C PHE A 116 -25.60 -35.52 -14.80
N SER A 117 -25.35 -34.27 -14.42
CA SER A 117 -26.36 -33.40 -13.81
C SER A 117 -27.40 -32.97 -14.86
N SER A 118 -28.61 -33.49 -14.76
CA SER A 118 -29.68 -33.28 -15.75
C SER A 118 -30.90 -32.57 -15.16
N HIS A 119 -31.11 -32.69 -13.85
CA HIS A 119 -32.21 -32.08 -13.12
C HIS A 119 -31.72 -31.11 -12.06
N LEU A 120 -32.56 -30.14 -11.69
CA LEU A 120 -32.27 -29.19 -10.61
C LEU A 120 -31.99 -29.89 -9.26
N SER A 121 -32.65 -31.03 -9.03
CA SER A 121 -32.39 -31.89 -7.87
C SER A 121 -30.95 -32.39 -7.81
N ASP A 122 -30.36 -32.69 -8.97
CA ASP A 122 -28.98 -33.19 -9.06
C ASP A 122 -28.01 -32.05 -8.70
N VAL A 123 -28.29 -30.83 -9.15
CA VAL A 123 -27.51 -29.63 -8.79
C VAL A 123 -27.59 -29.36 -7.29
N MET A 124 -28.77 -29.44 -6.68
CA MET A 124 -28.92 -29.26 -5.24
C MET A 124 -28.22 -30.35 -4.42
N ALA A 125 -28.31 -31.61 -4.87
CA ALA A 125 -27.61 -32.73 -4.24
C ALA A 125 -26.09 -32.55 -4.31
N THR A 126 -25.58 -32.13 -5.47
CA THR A 126 -24.17 -31.81 -5.67
C THR A 126 -23.71 -30.64 -4.80
N GLU A 127 -24.51 -29.58 -4.69
CA GLU A 127 -24.21 -28.44 -3.82
C GLU A 127 -24.06 -28.89 -2.36
N ALA A 128 -25.03 -29.67 -1.85
CA ALA A 128 -25.00 -30.21 -0.49
C ALA A 128 -23.80 -31.15 -0.25
N MET A 129 -23.45 -31.96 -1.26
CA MET A 129 -22.27 -32.82 -1.21
C MET A 129 -20.97 -32.00 -1.16
N ILE A 130 -20.85 -30.95 -1.98
CA ILE A 130 -19.67 -30.06 -2.00
C ILE A 130 -19.54 -29.33 -0.67
N GLU A 131 -20.63 -28.79 -0.13
CA GLU A 131 -20.61 -28.14 1.17
C GLU A 131 -20.18 -29.11 2.28
N HIS A 132 -20.71 -30.34 2.28
CA HIS A 132 -20.37 -31.37 3.25
C HIS A 132 -18.89 -31.78 3.19
N HIS A 133 -18.32 -31.88 1.99
CA HIS A 133 -16.94 -32.32 1.76
C HIS A 133 -15.95 -31.18 1.50
N LEU A 134 -16.34 -29.94 1.75
CA LEU A 134 -15.53 -28.77 1.40
C LEU A 134 -14.15 -28.76 2.07
N GLU A 135 -14.09 -29.21 3.33
CA GLU A 135 -12.84 -29.36 4.09
C GLU A 135 -11.89 -30.35 3.44
N ASP A 136 -12.40 -31.52 3.03
CA ASP A 136 -11.62 -32.55 2.36
C ASP A 136 -11.19 -32.08 0.97
N ILE A 137 -12.07 -31.41 0.23
CA ILE A 137 -11.77 -30.88 -1.11
C ILE A 137 -10.62 -29.87 -1.03
N LEU A 138 -10.69 -28.87 -0.14
CA LEU A 138 -9.62 -27.88 -0.01
C LEU A 138 -8.34 -28.48 0.58
N SER A 139 -8.45 -29.43 1.53
CA SER A 139 -7.29 -30.10 2.12
C SER A 139 -6.55 -30.96 1.09
N ASN A 140 -7.25 -31.71 0.25
CA ASN A 140 -6.66 -32.51 -0.81
C ASN A 140 -6.03 -31.64 -1.91
N ASN A 141 -6.55 -30.42 -2.11
CA ASN A 141 -6.02 -29.45 -3.07
C ASN A 141 -5.12 -28.38 -2.41
N ARG A 142 -4.65 -28.62 -1.17
CA ARG A 142 -3.95 -27.61 -0.36
C ARG A 142 -2.82 -26.92 -1.13
N GLN A 143 -1.93 -27.69 -1.74
CA GLN A 143 -0.78 -27.13 -2.43
C GLN A 143 -1.20 -26.18 -3.56
N ALA A 144 -2.20 -26.55 -4.36
CA ALA A 144 -2.68 -25.73 -5.46
C ALA A 144 -3.38 -24.46 -4.95
N VAL A 145 -4.25 -24.58 -3.95
CA VAL A 145 -4.97 -23.45 -3.34
C VAL A 145 -3.99 -22.47 -2.70
N THR A 146 -3.05 -22.97 -1.88
CA THR A 146 -2.03 -22.14 -1.23
C THR A 146 -1.12 -21.47 -2.26
N ALA A 147 -0.68 -22.16 -3.31
CA ALA A 147 0.16 -21.56 -4.35
C ALA A 147 -0.58 -20.45 -5.13
N ALA A 148 -1.85 -20.66 -5.47
CA ALA A 148 -2.68 -19.65 -6.12
C ALA A 148 -2.87 -18.42 -5.23
N LEU A 149 -3.24 -18.61 -3.96
CA LEU A 149 -3.39 -17.53 -2.99
C LEU A 149 -2.08 -16.77 -2.76
N GLN A 150 -0.97 -17.48 -2.61
CA GLN A 150 0.36 -16.88 -2.47
C GLN A 150 0.70 -16.00 -3.67
N THR A 151 0.39 -16.47 -4.88
CA THR A 151 0.66 -15.73 -6.12
C THR A 151 -0.20 -14.48 -6.21
N GLU A 152 -1.50 -14.59 -5.93
CA GLU A 152 -2.44 -13.46 -6.01
C GLU A 152 -2.13 -12.38 -4.96
N LEU A 153 -1.85 -12.80 -3.72
CA LEU A 153 -1.42 -11.91 -2.65
C LEU A 153 -0.09 -11.24 -2.99
N ARG A 154 0.89 -12.00 -3.51
CA ARG A 154 2.17 -11.42 -3.94
C ARG A 154 1.96 -10.35 -4.99
N ASN A 155 1.21 -10.66 -6.06
CA ASN A 155 0.94 -9.71 -7.13
C ASN A 155 0.27 -8.43 -6.63
N THR A 156 -0.69 -8.58 -5.71
CA THR A 156 -1.40 -7.46 -5.09
C THR A 156 -0.47 -6.61 -4.21
N LEU A 157 0.48 -7.24 -3.49
CA LEU A 157 1.34 -6.57 -2.52
C LEU A 157 2.67 -6.06 -3.09
N ILE A 158 3.04 -6.40 -4.33
CA ILE A 158 4.31 -5.97 -4.95
C ILE A 158 4.49 -4.45 -4.87
N ALA A 159 3.47 -3.67 -5.24
CA ALA A 159 3.58 -2.20 -5.26
C ALA A 159 3.76 -1.63 -3.84
N GLN A 160 3.06 -2.18 -2.85
CA GLN A 160 3.22 -1.81 -1.44
C GLN A 160 4.64 -2.13 -0.95
N ASN A 161 5.13 -3.34 -1.21
CA ASN A 161 6.46 -3.79 -0.77
C ASN A 161 7.57 -2.97 -1.42
N HIS A 162 7.40 -2.61 -2.69
CA HIS A 162 8.35 -1.75 -3.39
C HIS A 162 8.41 -0.35 -2.76
N ARG A 163 7.26 0.25 -2.43
CA ARG A 163 7.20 1.54 -1.72
C ARG A 163 7.79 1.46 -0.32
N LYS A 164 7.51 0.39 0.44
CA LYS A 164 8.11 0.14 1.77
C LYS A 164 9.64 0.16 1.65
N LYS A 165 10.19 -0.64 0.74
CA LYS A 165 11.64 -0.73 0.50
C LYS A 165 12.26 0.60 0.07
N ASN A 166 11.55 1.38 -0.75
CA ASN A 166 12.02 2.68 -1.19
C ASN A 166 12.01 3.71 -0.06
N GLN A 167 10.96 3.71 0.77
CA GLN A 167 10.93 4.56 1.96
C GLN A 167 12.02 4.20 2.96
N GLU A 168 12.30 2.91 3.20
CA GLU A 168 13.43 2.47 4.04
C GLU A 168 14.76 3.05 3.51
N LYS A 169 15.02 2.94 2.20
CA LYS A 169 16.21 3.53 1.58
C LYS A 169 16.26 5.06 1.74
N LEU A 170 15.11 5.72 1.58
CA LEU A 170 15.01 7.18 1.75
C LEU A 170 15.32 7.57 3.19
N CYS A 171 14.76 6.87 4.17
CA CYS A 171 15.03 7.08 5.59
C CYS A 171 16.51 6.89 5.93
N SER A 172 17.15 5.81 5.44
CA SER A 172 18.59 5.60 5.61
C SER A 172 19.43 6.70 4.95
N ALA A 173 19.02 7.18 3.77
CA ALA A 173 19.71 8.28 3.10
C ALA A 173 19.57 9.61 3.87
N VAL A 174 18.39 9.89 4.42
CA VAL A 174 18.11 11.08 5.24
C VAL A 174 19.03 11.12 6.47
N GLU A 175 19.23 9.99 7.14
CA GLU A 175 20.16 9.89 8.27
C GLU A 175 21.60 10.27 7.86
N VAL A 176 22.10 9.72 6.76
CA VAL A 176 23.45 10.04 6.24
C VAL A 176 23.57 11.51 5.84
N ILE A 177 22.56 12.08 5.18
CA ILE A 177 22.52 13.49 4.80
C ILE A 177 22.58 14.37 6.05
N LEU A 178 21.82 14.02 7.08
CA LEU A 178 21.79 14.75 8.34
C LEU A 178 23.16 14.70 9.03
N SER A 179 23.72 13.51 9.24
CA SER A 179 25.01 13.32 9.91
C SER A 179 26.14 14.05 9.18
N SER A 180 26.20 13.95 7.86
CA SER A 180 27.23 14.61 7.05
C SER A 180 27.10 16.14 7.08
N SER A 181 25.88 16.67 6.91
CA SER A 181 25.64 18.12 6.93
C SER A 181 26.03 18.74 8.27
N ILE A 182 25.66 18.09 9.38
CA ILE A 182 26.02 18.54 10.72
C ILE A 182 27.52 18.42 10.97
N SER A 183 28.15 17.32 10.54
CA SER A 183 29.60 17.13 10.71
C SER A 183 30.41 18.18 9.95
N VAL A 184 30.07 18.46 8.69
CA VAL A 184 30.76 19.47 7.87
C VAL A 184 30.73 20.85 8.53
N VAL A 185 29.57 21.27 9.05
CA VAL A 185 29.45 22.59 9.71
C VAL A 185 30.13 22.57 11.08
N SER A 186 29.89 21.54 11.91
CA SER A 186 30.39 21.48 13.28
C SER A 186 31.92 21.29 13.35
N CYS A 187 32.50 20.52 12.42
CA CYS A 187 33.94 20.25 12.38
C CYS A 187 34.74 21.32 11.61
N SER A 188 34.09 22.29 10.98
CA SER A 188 34.81 23.33 10.22
C SER A 188 35.58 24.27 11.13
N SER A 189 36.88 24.43 10.89
CA SER A 189 37.73 25.41 11.58
C SER A 189 37.53 26.84 11.08
N ASN A 190 36.87 27.03 9.94
CA ASN A 190 36.60 28.34 9.36
C ASN A 190 35.31 28.94 9.95
N VAL A 191 35.48 29.97 10.79
CA VAL A 191 34.39 30.64 11.49
C VAL A 191 33.42 31.33 10.52
N ASP A 192 33.93 31.95 9.46
CA ASP A 192 33.10 32.63 8.46
C ASP A 192 32.22 31.63 7.70
N PHE A 193 32.77 30.48 7.33
CA PHE A 193 32.02 29.39 6.71
C PHE A 193 30.91 28.88 7.63
N ARG A 194 31.22 28.57 8.90
CA ARG A 194 30.20 28.12 9.87
C ARG A 194 29.09 29.15 10.03
N ASN A 195 29.46 30.42 10.21
CA ASN A 195 28.50 31.50 10.38
C ASN A 195 27.65 31.70 9.12
N ALA A 196 28.24 31.58 7.93
CA ALA A 196 27.50 31.64 6.67
C ALA A 196 26.48 30.51 6.56
N CYS A 197 26.85 29.27 6.92
CA CYS A 197 25.93 28.13 6.95
C CYS A 197 24.77 28.33 7.93
N LEU A 198 25.06 28.70 9.18
CA LEU A 198 24.05 28.94 10.22
C LEU A 198 23.10 30.09 9.82
N THR A 199 23.66 31.18 9.29
CA THR A 199 22.88 32.33 8.80
C THR A 199 21.98 31.95 7.63
N SER A 200 22.51 31.20 6.66
CA SER A 200 21.75 30.75 5.48
C SER A 200 20.57 29.85 5.87
N MET A 201 20.75 28.98 6.88
CA MET A 201 19.70 28.09 7.38
C MET A 201 18.84 28.73 8.48
N LYS A 202 19.09 30.01 8.83
CA LYS A 202 18.38 30.79 9.85
C LYS A 202 18.34 30.13 11.23
N VAL A 203 19.47 29.55 11.65
CA VAL A 203 19.65 28.90 12.95
C VAL A 203 20.75 29.57 13.75
N ARG A 204 20.66 29.51 15.08
CA ARG A 204 21.63 30.17 15.99
C ARG A 204 22.89 29.36 16.23
N ASP A 205 22.75 28.04 16.25
CA ASP A 205 23.84 27.12 16.55
C ASP A 205 23.68 25.79 15.81
N THR A 206 24.65 24.90 15.99
CA THR A 206 24.70 23.58 15.36
C THR A 206 23.67 22.59 15.92
N HIS A 207 23.10 22.84 17.11
CA HIS A 207 22.00 22.03 17.64
C HIS A 207 20.68 22.39 16.95
N GLU A 208 20.39 23.69 16.81
CA GLU A 208 19.25 24.18 16.03
C GLU A 208 19.35 23.79 14.55
N LEU A 209 20.57 23.71 14.01
CA LEU A 209 20.84 23.23 12.65
C LEU A 209 20.30 21.82 12.42
N LEU A 210 20.53 20.89 13.36
CA LEU A 210 20.05 19.51 13.25
C LEU A 210 18.52 19.47 13.21
N ALA A 211 17.86 20.17 14.13
CA ALA A 211 16.40 20.26 14.16
C ALA A 211 15.83 20.88 12.86
N SER A 212 16.47 21.95 12.36
CA SER A 212 16.04 22.63 11.13
C SER A 212 16.20 21.76 9.88
N ILE A 213 17.30 21.01 9.76
CA ILE A 213 17.52 20.07 8.64
C ILE A 213 16.56 18.89 8.74
N CYS A 214 16.40 18.28 9.92
CA CYS A 214 15.42 17.22 10.16
C CYS A 214 14.02 17.66 9.72
N GLU A 215 13.58 18.82 10.19
CA GLU A 215 12.26 19.34 9.89
C GLU A 215 12.11 19.71 8.40
N SER A 216 13.15 20.25 7.78
CA SER A 216 13.14 20.55 6.34
C SER A 216 13.05 19.28 5.49
N LEU A 217 13.84 18.25 5.82
CA LEU A 217 13.79 16.95 5.14
C LEU A 217 12.45 16.25 5.38
N ARG A 218 11.93 16.29 6.61
CA ARG A 218 10.60 15.78 6.94
C ARG A 218 9.51 16.49 6.16
N ARG A 219 9.57 17.82 6.02
CA ARG A 219 8.62 18.60 5.20
C ARG A 219 8.70 18.23 3.73
N VAL A 220 9.89 18.20 3.15
CA VAL A 220 10.08 17.87 1.72
C VAL A 220 9.65 16.43 1.42
N THR A 221 9.90 15.50 2.33
CA THR A 221 9.47 14.11 2.16
C THR A 221 7.96 13.98 2.39
N SER A 222 7.36 14.59 3.43
CA SER A 222 5.94 14.45 3.75
C SER A 222 4.95 15.24 2.87
N TRP A 223 5.33 16.41 2.35
CA TRP A 223 4.43 17.32 1.61
C TRP A 223 4.01 16.78 0.23
N LYS A 224 4.65 15.72 -0.27
CA LYS A 224 4.39 15.17 -1.61
C LYS A 224 3.38 14.02 -1.63
N PHE A 225 2.67 13.75 -0.53
CA PHE A 225 1.86 12.53 -0.39
C PHE A 225 0.36 12.71 -0.23
N THR A 226 -0.17 13.93 -0.28
CA THR A 226 -1.61 14.15 -0.46
C THR A 226 -1.95 14.03 -1.95
N PRO A 227 -2.76 13.03 -2.37
CA PRO A 227 -3.26 13.02 -3.74
C PRO A 227 -4.02 14.32 -3.96
N ARG A 228 -3.61 15.14 -4.92
CA ARG A 228 -4.50 16.18 -5.44
C ARG A 228 -5.72 15.45 -5.99
N SER A 229 -6.84 15.52 -5.27
CA SER A 229 -8.11 14.83 -5.57
C SER A 229 -8.81 15.33 -6.83
N ARG A 230 -8.08 15.96 -7.76
CA ARG A 230 -8.61 16.48 -9.01
C ARG A 230 -7.65 16.16 -10.13
N CYS A 231 -7.88 15.02 -10.77
CA CYS A 231 -7.59 14.92 -12.20
C CYS A 231 -8.50 15.95 -12.87
N TYR A 232 -7.94 17.08 -13.31
CA TYR A 232 -8.68 17.99 -14.17
C TYR A 232 -8.91 17.25 -15.49
N SER A 233 -10.15 16.83 -15.74
CA SER A 233 -10.59 16.64 -17.12
C SER A 233 -10.43 18.00 -17.77
N ALA A 234 -9.47 18.12 -18.68
CA ALA A 234 -9.41 19.27 -19.57
C ALA A 234 -10.75 19.31 -20.32
N GLN A 235 -11.66 20.16 -19.86
CA GLN A 235 -12.75 20.61 -20.72
C GLN A 235 -12.07 21.38 -21.83
N MET A 236 -12.10 20.86 -23.05
CA MET A 236 -11.83 21.66 -24.23
C MET A 236 -12.85 22.79 -24.20
N GLU A 237 -12.36 23.98 -23.88
CA GLU A 237 -13.08 25.23 -24.04
C GLU A 237 -13.26 25.44 -25.53
N GLU A 238 -14.41 25.01 -26.05
CA GLU A 238 -14.83 25.31 -27.42
C GLU A 238 -15.03 26.83 -27.51
N HIS A 239 -14.05 27.52 -28.09
CA HIS A 239 -14.16 28.94 -28.39
C HIS A 239 -15.26 29.15 -29.45
N PRO A 240 -16.22 30.06 -29.23
CA PRO A 240 -17.26 30.37 -30.20
C PRO A 240 -16.75 31.46 -31.15
N ASP A 241 -16.25 31.08 -32.32
CA ASP A 241 -16.08 32.02 -33.43
C ASP A 241 -17.29 31.92 -34.37
N GLY A 242 -18.18 32.92 -34.29
CA GLY A 242 -19.04 33.31 -35.42
C GLY A 242 -18.23 34.10 -36.47
N PRO A 243 -18.83 34.67 -37.56
CA PRO A 243 -20.27 34.85 -37.80
C PRO A 243 -20.75 34.49 -39.23
N THR A 244 -22.09 34.37 -39.34
CA THR A 244 -22.99 34.71 -40.46
C THR A 244 -22.48 34.64 -41.91
N ARG A 245 -23.10 33.76 -42.72
CA ARG A 245 -23.36 34.08 -44.13
C ARG A 245 -24.70 33.48 -44.59
N ALA A 246 -25.60 34.37 -45.00
CA ALA A 246 -26.87 34.08 -45.63
C ALA A 246 -26.70 33.77 -47.14
N GLU A 247 -27.80 33.27 -47.72
CA GLU A 247 -28.10 33.04 -49.15
C GLU A 247 -27.49 31.74 -49.71
N ILE A 248 -28.24 30.80 -50.31
CA ILE A 248 -29.52 30.83 -51.07
C ILE A 248 -30.36 29.60 -50.68
#